data_AF-A0A5J4VDC2-F1
#
_entry.id   AF-A0A5J4VDC2-F1
#
_cell.length_a   1.000
_cell.length_b   1.000
_cell.length_c   1.000
_cell.angle_alpha   90.00
_cell.angle_beta   90.00
_cell.angle_gamma   90.00
#
_symmetry.space_group_name_H-M   'P 1'
#
loop_
_entity.id
_entity.type
_entity.pdbx_description
1 polymer ?
#
loop_
_entity_poly.entity_id
_entity_poly.type
_entity_poly.pdbx_seq_one_letter_code
_entity_poly.pdbx_strand_id
1 'polypeptide(L)'
;MGTICLPFNTINEQMLRKNINKINEIIYRGILILKEGQSFPLKATFEADGTISRLVQLLQHTELTNCKIKHKTALAIGTVFKATLLPKEIRSLVINIIKQNLDDEDDSEYKSDLIALKHIAECKSVL
;
A
#
# COMPACT_ATOMS: atom_id res chain seq x y z
N MET A 1 15.66 4.91 20.21
CA MET A 1 16.84 4.92 19.32
C MET A 1 16.32 5.09 17.90
N GLY A 2 16.49 6.28 17.31
CA GLY A 2 15.97 6.60 15.98
C GLY A 2 16.76 5.88 14.90
N THR A 3 16.07 5.13 14.05
CA THR A 3 16.66 4.48 12.89
C THR A 3 16.89 5.56 11.83
N ILE A 4 18.16 5.94 11.66
CA ILE A 4 18.62 6.84 10.60
C ILE A 4 18.33 6.16 9.26
N CYS A 5 17.41 6.74 8.48
CA CYS A 5 17.16 6.37 7.09
C CYS A 5 18.46 6.65 6.30
N LEU A 6 19.22 5.60 5.99
CA LEU A 6 20.48 5.72 5.23
C LEU A 6 20.23 6.32 3.84
N PRO A 7 21.15 7.15 3.32
CA PRO A 7 20.95 7.86 2.07
C PRO A 7 21.21 6.94 0.86
N PHE A 8 20.14 6.75 0.11
CA PHE A 8 20.07 6.64 -1.34
C PHE A 8 20.99 5.67 -2.09
N ASN A 9 20.40 4.56 -2.53
CA ASN A 9 20.57 4.07 -3.90
C ASN A 9 19.70 4.93 -4.85
N THR A 10 20.08 6.21 -5.07
CA THR A 10 19.19 7.34 -5.44
C THR A 10 18.33 7.09 -6.67
N ILE A 11 18.91 6.67 -7.79
CA ILE A 11 18.21 6.70 -9.08
C ILE A 11 17.14 5.60 -9.13
N ASN A 12 17.48 4.40 -8.68
CA ASN A 12 16.55 3.27 -8.64
C ASN A 12 15.43 3.52 -7.63
N GLU A 13 15.74 4.02 -6.44
CA GLU A 13 14.70 4.36 -5.45
C GLU A 13 13.83 5.54 -5.88
N GLN A 14 14.40 6.57 -6.52
CA GLN A 14 13.60 7.69 -7.04
C GLN A 14 12.69 7.25 -8.18
N MET A 15 13.18 6.43 -9.11
CA MET A 15 12.38 5.87 -10.18
C MET A 15 11.29 4.96 -9.63
N LEU A 16 11.62 4.12 -8.66
CA LEU A 16 10.69 3.27 -7.95
C LEU A 16 9.60 4.08 -7.24
N ARG A 17 9.99 5.13 -6.49
CA ARG A 17 9.05 6.05 -5.84
C ARG A 17 8.12 6.72 -6.86
N LYS A 18 8.65 7.19 -7.99
CA LYS A 18 7.84 7.77 -9.08
C LYS A 18 6.83 6.76 -9.63
N ASN A 19 7.24 5.50 -9.82
CA ASN A 19 6.36 4.45 -10.32
C ASN A 19 5.25 4.12 -9.32
N ILE A 20 5.59 3.99 -8.03
CA ILE A 20 4.61 3.74 -6.97
C ILE A 20 3.64 4.90 -6.81
N ASN A 21 4.10 6.15 -6.95
CA ASN A 21 3.21 7.31 -6.94
C ASN A 21 2.21 7.26 -8.09
N LYS A 22 2.65 6.93 -9.31
CA LYS A 22 1.74 6.74 -10.45
C LYS A 22 0.72 5.63 -10.21
N ILE A 23 1.14 4.51 -9.64
CA ILE A 23 0.23 3.40 -9.27
C ILE A 23 -0.80 3.90 -8.25
N ASN A 24 -0.38 4.61 -7.21
CA ASN A 24 -1.28 5.19 -6.22
C ASN A 24 -2.26 6.22 -6.83
N GLU A 25 -1.83 7.02 -7.81
CA GLU A 25 -2.73 7.94 -8.53
C GLU A 25 -3.79 7.19 -9.33
N ILE A 26 -3.42 6.10 -10.02
CA ILE A 26 -4.36 5.24 -10.75
C ILE A 26 -5.35 4.61 -9.77
N ILE A 27 -4.86 4.06 -8.66
CA ILE A 27 -5.69 3.46 -7.62
C ILE A 27 -6.66 4.48 -7.06
N TYR A 28 -6.16 5.66 -6.67
CA TYR A 28 -6.96 6.75 -6.12
C TYR A 28 -8.12 7.12 -7.05
N ARG A 29 -7.83 7.31 -8.34
CA ARG A 29 -8.88 7.59 -9.35
C ARG A 29 -9.90 6.46 -9.44
N GLY A 30 -9.45 5.21 -9.38
CA GLY A 30 -10.33 4.04 -9.45
C GLY A 30 -11.23 3.84 -8.23
N ILE A 31 -10.87 4.40 -7.06
CA ILE A 31 -11.68 4.29 -5.84
C ILE A 31 -12.65 5.47 -5.60
N LEU A 32 -12.45 6.62 -6.25
CA LEU A 32 -13.23 7.86 -5.99
C LEU A 32 -14.75 7.68 -6.09
N ILE A 33 -15.20 6.73 -6.91
CA ILE A 33 -16.62 6.48 -7.18
C ILE A 33 -17.16 5.24 -6.47
N LEU A 34 -16.33 4.54 -5.69
CA LEU A 34 -16.71 3.29 -5.04
C LEU A 34 -17.44 3.55 -3.72
N LYS A 35 -18.50 2.78 -3.51
CA LYS A 35 -19.21 2.67 -2.24
C LYS A 35 -18.53 1.64 -1.35
N GLU A 36 -18.94 1.63 -0.08
CA GLU A 36 -18.52 0.62 0.89
C GLU A 36 -18.86 -0.80 0.41
N GLY A 37 -17.93 -1.73 0.57
CA GLY A 37 -18.09 -3.13 0.15
C GLY A 37 -17.90 -3.38 -1.36
N GLN A 38 -17.69 -2.33 -2.16
CA GLN A 38 -17.33 -2.50 -3.58
C GLN A 38 -15.83 -2.73 -3.73
N SER A 39 -15.45 -3.77 -4.47
CA SER A 39 -14.06 -4.09 -4.75
C SER A 39 -13.44 -3.11 -5.74
N PHE A 40 -12.11 -2.99 -5.70
CA PHE A 40 -11.36 -2.15 -6.62
C PHE A 40 -11.50 -2.67 -8.08
N PRO A 41 -11.97 -1.85 -9.03
CA PRO A 41 -12.35 -2.31 -10.38
C PRO A 41 -11.17 -2.82 -11.21
N LEU A 42 -9.95 -2.34 -10.94
CA LEU A 42 -8.75 -2.75 -11.69
C LEU A 42 -7.94 -3.84 -10.98
N LYS A 43 -8.46 -4.45 -9.91
CA LYS A 43 -7.75 -5.50 -9.17
C LYS A 43 -7.36 -6.67 -10.08
N ALA A 44 -8.28 -7.19 -10.88
CA ALA A 44 -8.01 -8.28 -11.80
C ALA A 44 -6.96 -7.91 -12.87
N THR A 45 -7.00 -6.67 -13.38
CA THR A 45 -5.98 -6.16 -14.31
C THR A 45 -4.60 -6.13 -13.66
N PHE A 46 -4.51 -5.64 -12.42
CA PHE A 46 -3.25 -5.55 -11.67
C PHE A 46 -2.71 -6.92 -11.24
N GLU A 47 -3.59 -7.91 -11.09
CA GLU A 47 -3.20 -9.30 -10.87
C GLU A 47 -2.64 -9.89 -12.16
N ALA A 48 -3.34 -9.72 -13.29
CA ALA A 48 -2.97 -10.28 -14.57
C ALA A 48 -1.67 -9.70 -15.15
N ASP A 49 -1.42 -8.40 -14.96
CA ASP A 49 -0.20 -7.73 -15.45
C ASP A 49 1.00 -7.87 -14.48
N GLY A 50 0.80 -8.52 -13.33
CA GLY A 50 1.83 -8.74 -12.32
C GLY A 50 2.13 -7.54 -11.42
N THR A 51 1.38 -6.44 -11.51
CA THR A 51 1.54 -5.27 -10.64
C THR A 51 1.45 -5.65 -9.17
N ILE A 52 0.43 -6.42 -8.76
CA ILE A 52 0.30 -6.86 -7.36
C ILE A 52 1.52 -7.68 -6.93
N SER A 53 1.95 -8.63 -7.77
CA SER A 53 3.11 -9.49 -7.48
C SER A 53 4.37 -8.67 -7.22
N ARG A 54 4.63 -7.65 -8.04
CA ARG A 54 5.79 -6.76 -7.89
C ARG A 54 5.71 -5.90 -6.62
N LEU A 55 4.52 -5.37 -6.29
CA LEU A 55 4.33 -4.62 -5.05
C LEU A 55 4.56 -5.51 -3.81
N VAL A 56 4.12 -6.76 -3.86
CA VAL A 56 4.35 -7.76 -2.79
C VAL A 56 5.84 -8.07 -2.63
N GLN A 57 6.52 -8.38 -3.73
CA GLN A 57 7.97 -8.62 -3.74
C GLN A 57 8.71 -7.42 -3.16
N LEU A 58 8.28 -6.20 -3.50
CA LEU A 58 8.90 -4.99 -2.99
C LEU A 58 8.76 -4.81 -1.47
N LEU A 59 7.59 -5.13 -0.91
CA LEU A 59 7.39 -5.09 0.54
C LEU A 59 8.23 -6.13 1.28
N GLN A 60 8.39 -7.31 0.67
CA GLN A 60 9.15 -8.42 1.24
C GLN A 60 10.66 -8.25 1.04
N HIS A 61 11.10 -7.30 0.20
CA HIS A 61 12.50 -7.04 -0.05
C HIS A 61 13.19 -6.50 1.21
N THR A 62 14.06 -7.31 1.81
CA THR A 62 14.75 -6.98 3.07
C THR A 62 15.72 -5.82 2.93
N GLU A 63 16.35 -5.66 1.77
CA GLU A 63 17.32 -4.58 1.51
C GLU A 63 16.66 -3.22 1.22
N LEU A 64 15.34 -3.16 0.97
CA LEU A 64 14.66 -1.88 0.79
C LEU A 64 14.52 -1.21 2.15
N THR A 65 15.37 -0.24 2.46
CA THR A 65 15.36 0.46 3.75
C THR A 65 14.47 1.70 3.76
N ASN A 66 14.06 2.17 2.57
CA ASN A 66 13.26 3.39 2.40
C ASN A 66 11.82 3.20 2.92
N CYS A 67 11.55 3.73 4.12
CA CYS A 67 10.25 3.62 4.79
C CYS A 67 9.11 4.24 3.98
N LYS A 68 9.34 5.35 3.28
CA LYS A 68 8.32 6.02 2.45
C LYS A 68 7.90 5.15 1.27
N ILE A 69 8.86 4.48 0.62
CA ILE A 69 8.56 3.55 -0.48
C ILE A 69 7.76 2.36 0.05
N LYS A 70 8.16 1.76 1.17
CA LYS A 70 7.43 0.66 1.82
C LYS A 70 6.00 1.06 2.17
N HIS A 71 5.84 2.23 2.78
CA HIS A 71 4.55 2.77 3.16
C HIS A 71 3.62 3.01 1.96
N LYS A 72 4.09 3.73 0.93
CA LYS A 72 3.32 3.92 -0.31
C LYS A 72 2.95 2.62 -1.02
N THR A 73 3.80 1.60 -0.90
CA THR A 73 3.54 0.25 -1.43
C THR A 73 2.46 -0.46 -0.62
N ALA A 74 2.53 -0.38 0.72
CA ALA A 74 1.51 -0.93 1.60
C ALA A 74 0.14 -0.26 1.39
N LEU A 75 0.10 1.07 1.21
CA LEU A 75 -1.11 1.82 0.86
C LEU A 75 -1.72 1.34 -0.46
N ALA A 76 -0.89 1.16 -1.50
CA ALA A 76 -1.34 0.67 -2.79
C ALA A 76 -1.96 -0.72 -2.66
N ILE A 77 -1.29 -1.65 -1.98
CA ILE A 77 -1.81 -3.01 -1.75
C ILE A 77 -3.10 -2.96 -0.93
N GLY A 78 -3.10 -2.29 0.22
CA GLY A 78 -4.27 -2.19 1.09
C GLY A 78 -5.51 -1.66 0.36
N THR A 79 -5.31 -0.67 -0.51
CA THR A 79 -6.39 -0.05 -1.28
C THR A 79 -6.86 -0.92 -2.45
N VAL A 80 -5.94 -1.58 -3.16
CA VAL A 80 -6.30 -2.56 -4.22
C VAL A 80 -7.12 -3.71 -3.66
N PHE A 81 -6.85 -4.10 -2.42
CA PHE A 81 -7.59 -5.14 -1.71
C PHE A 81 -8.86 -4.64 -1.00
N LYS A 82 -9.34 -3.40 -1.28
CA LYS A 82 -10.61 -2.89 -0.75
C LYS A 82 -11.73 -3.93 -0.86
N ALA A 83 -12.44 -4.16 0.25
CA ALA A 83 -13.55 -5.11 0.38
C ALA A 83 -13.21 -6.57 0.01
N THR A 84 -11.91 -6.92 -0.08
CA THR A 84 -11.44 -8.26 -0.39
C THR A 84 -10.37 -8.69 0.61
N LEU A 85 -10.18 -10.00 0.77
CA LEU A 85 -9.20 -10.52 1.73
C LEU A 85 -7.77 -10.27 1.22
N LEU A 86 -6.95 -9.66 2.07
CA LEU A 86 -5.50 -9.66 1.87
C LEU A 86 -4.94 -11.09 1.93
N PRO A 87 -3.97 -11.44 1.07
CA PRO A 87 -3.24 -12.70 1.16
C PRO A 87 -2.62 -12.87 2.54
N LYS A 88 -2.72 -14.07 3.11
CA LYS A 88 -2.37 -14.35 4.51
C LYS A 88 -0.91 -14.00 4.80
N GLU A 89 -0.04 -14.19 3.81
CA GLU A 89 1.41 -14.03 3.87
C GLU A 89 1.84 -12.58 4.03
N ILE A 90 1.06 -11.63 3.50
CA ILE A 90 1.39 -10.20 3.51
C ILE A 90 0.50 -9.37 4.43
N ARG A 91 -0.60 -9.96 4.92
CA ARG A 91 -1.66 -9.25 5.65
C ARG A 91 -1.12 -8.48 6.85
N SER A 92 -0.37 -9.15 7.73
CA SER A 92 0.19 -8.52 8.94
C SER A 92 1.20 -7.43 8.57
N LEU A 93 2.06 -7.70 7.59
CA LEU A 93 3.06 -6.75 7.12
C LEU A 93 2.43 -5.45 6.60
N VAL A 94 1.44 -5.57 5.70
CA VAL A 94 0.72 -4.41 5.14
C VAL A 94 0.04 -3.60 6.24
N ILE A 95 -0.73 -4.26 7.12
CA ILE A 95 -1.46 -3.58 8.20
C ILE A 95 -0.49 -2.88 9.16
N ASN A 96 0.62 -3.53 9.53
CA ASN A 96 1.58 -2.96 10.46
C ASN A 96 2.29 -1.74 9.87
N ILE A 97 2.69 -1.78 8.59
CA ILE A 97 3.33 -0.63 7.93
C ILE A 97 2.37 0.57 7.88
N ILE A 98 1.10 0.35 7.54
CA ILE A 98 0.10 1.44 7.48
C ILE A 98 -0.13 2.01 8.89
N LYS A 99 -0.20 1.16 9.92
CA LYS A 99 -0.39 1.60 11.31
C LYS A 99 0.78 2.38 11.88
N GLN A 100 2.02 2.03 11.53
CA GLN A 100 3.22 2.70 12.05
C GLN A 100 3.26 4.20 11.73
N ASN A 101 2.61 4.63 10.64
CA ASN A 101 2.55 6.04 10.26
C ASN A 101 1.37 6.80 10.93
N LEU A 102 0.43 6.11 11.58
CA LEU A 102 -0.64 6.77 12.33
C LEU A 102 -0.17 7.36 13.65
N ASP A 103 0.98 6.92 14.16
CA ASP A 103 1.59 7.43 15.39
C ASP A 103 2.28 8.79 15.19
N ASP A 104 2.36 9.29 13.95
CA ASP A 104 2.90 10.61 13.60
C ASP A 104 1.75 11.57 13.22
N GLU A 105 1.20 12.27 14.23
CA GLU A 105 -0.01 13.11 14.12
C GLU A 105 0.15 14.31 13.15
N ASP A 106 1.38 14.67 12.78
CA ASP A 106 1.68 15.79 11.87
C ASP A 106 1.92 15.31 10.42
N ASP A 107 1.76 14.00 10.14
CA ASP A 107 1.95 13.48 8.79
C ASP A 107 0.73 13.75 7.90
N SER A 108 0.99 14.47 6.81
CA SER A 108 0.11 14.67 5.66
C SER A 108 -0.55 13.39 5.12
N GLU A 109 0.00 12.22 5.43
CA GLU A 109 -0.48 10.91 4.96
C GLU A 109 -1.47 10.21 5.89
N TYR A 110 -1.70 10.72 7.12
CA TYR A 110 -2.62 10.15 8.11
C TYR A 110 -4.01 9.79 7.55
N LYS A 111 -4.59 10.69 6.75
CA LYS A 111 -5.90 10.45 6.12
C LYS A 111 -5.88 9.27 5.16
N SER A 112 -4.80 9.09 4.41
CA SER A 112 -4.64 7.98 3.46
C SER A 112 -4.52 6.65 4.19
N ASP A 113 -3.82 6.64 5.32
CA ASP A 113 -3.66 5.46 6.16
C ASP A 113 -4.98 4.98 6.76
N LEU A 114 -5.77 5.90 7.33
CA LEU A 114 -7.11 5.57 7.82
C LEU A 114 -8.02 5.04 6.71
N ILE A 115 -7.99 5.66 5.53
CA ILE A 115 -8.78 5.22 4.37
C ILE A 115 -8.36 3.81 3.93
N ALA A 116 -7.06 3.52 3.85
CA ALA A 116 -6.58 2.21 3.47
C ALA A 116 -6.96 1.13 4.51
N LEU A 117 -6.84 1.42 5.80
CA LEU A 117 -7.30 0.50 6.85
C LEU A 117 -8.81 0.27 6.80
N LYS A 118 -9.60 1.32 6.55
CA LYS A 118 -11.05 1.18 6.32
C LYS A 118 -11.32 0.23 5.15
N HIS A 119 -10.66 0.45 4.01
CA HIS A 119 -10.83 -0.40 2.83
C HIS A 119 -10.51 -1.87 3.09
N ILE A 120 -9.45 -2.16 3.85
CA ILE A 120 -9.10 -3.52 4.26
C ILE A 120 -10.21 -4.10 5.16
N ALA A 121 -10.72 -3.32 6.12
CA ALA A 121 -11.74 -3.77 7.07
C ALA A 121 -13.11 -4.05 6.42
N GLU A 122 -13.39 -3.49 5.25
CA GLU A 122 -14.61 -3.78 4.48
C GLU A 122 -14.66 -5.22 3.94
N CYS A 123 -13.57 -5.99 4.03
CA CYS A 123 -13.59 -7.37 3.59
C CYS A 123 -14.64 -8.16 4.39
N LYS A 124 -15.58 -8.80 3.69
CA LYS A 124 -16.49 -9.74 4.33
C LYS A 124 -15.69 -10.99 4.66
N SER A 125 -15.19 -11.10 5.89
CA SER A 125 -14.76 -12.38 6.42
C SER A 125 -15.97 -13.31 6.34
N VAL A 126 -15.90 -14.37 5.55
CA VAL A 126 -16.77 -15.52 5.76
C VAL A 126 -16.35 -16.03 7.13
N LEU A 127 -17.19 -15.73 8.14
CA LEU A 127 -17.06 -16.23 9.51
C LEU A 127 -16.94 -17.76 9.49
#